data_AF-A0AA47FIT6-F1
#
_entry.id   AF-A0AA47FIT6-F1
#
_cell.length_a   1.000
_cell.length_b   1.000
_cell.length_c   1.000
_cell.angle_alpha   90.00
_cell.angle_beta   90.00
_cell.angle_gamma   90.00
#
_symmetry.space_group_name_H-M   'P 1'
#
loop_
_entity.id
_entity.type
_entity.pdbx_description
1 polymer ?
#
loop_
_entity_poly.entity_id
_entity_poly.type
_entity_poly.pdbx_seq_one_letter_code
_entity_poly.pdbx_strand_id
1 'polypeptide(L)'
;MQLTKRNLIKTAAIGSAFVGALALAAPASANTFEPTYNGTYGDATISYNDATDDFCVNGIYNGADFTVAPSNAGSGPTYNIRVNAGETKCVSLARAYEDSAYYYQMNTVHFYHGVALDNFPVYFYS
;
A
#
# COMPACT_ATOMS: atom_id res chain seq x y z
N MET A 1 -50.40 -50.06 -3.60
CA MET A 1 -49.42 -49.09 -4.14
C MET A 1 -50.17 -48.06 -4.98
N GLN A 2 -49.72 -46.80 -4.88
CA GLN A 2 -50.06 -45.61 -5.69
C GLN A 2 -51.44 -44.95 -5.51
N LEU A 3 -51.37 -43.69 -5.02
CA LEU A 3 -52.06 -42.53 -5.59
C LEU A 3 -51.29 -41.26 -5.20
N THR A 4 -50.43 -40.84 -6.13
CA THR A 4 -50.11 -39.44 -6.52
C THR A 4 -50.04 -38.34 -5.44
N LYS A 5 -48.81 -37.90 -5.13
CA LYS A 5 -48.53 -36.49 -4.83
C LYS A 5 -47.72 -35.93 -6.00
N ARG A 6 -48.36 -35.14 -6.87
CA ARG A 6 -47.70 -34.43 -7.97
C ARG A 6 -47.25 -33.04 -7.48
N ASN A 7 -45.98 -32.76 -7.71
CA ASN A 7 -45.25 -31.56 -7.38
C ASN A 7 -45.92 -30.29 -7.91
N LEU A 8 -45.93 -29.24 -7.07
CA LEU A 8 -46.30 -27.89 -7.49
C LEU A 8 -45.42 -26.89 -6.72
N ILE A 9 -44.11 -26.89 -7.03
CA ILE A 9 -43.23 -25.79 -6.62
C ILE A 9 -43.31 -24.76 -7.75
N LYS A 10 -44.05 -23.68 -7.48
CA LYS A 10 -44.16 -22.52 -8.35
C LYS A 10 -42.81 -21.80 -8.39
N THR A 11 -42.12 -21.93 -9.52
CA THR A 11 -40.93 -21.13 -9.85
C THR A 11 -41.35 -19.67 -9.97
N ALA A 12 -41.03 -18.86 -8.96
CA ALA A 12 -41.14 -17.41 -9.05
C ALA A 12 -39.92 -16.89 -9.83
N ALA A 13 -40.17 -16.50 -11.08
CA ALA A 13 -39.26 -15.63 -11.81
C ALA A 13 -39.29 -14.25 -11.15
N ILE A 14 -38.16 -13.83 -10.59
CA ILE A 14 -37.90 -12.42 -10.30
C ILE A 14 -36.80 -12.00 -11.25
N GLY A 15 -37.22 -11.43 -12.38
CA GLY A 15 -36.37 -10.55 -13.14
C GLY A 15 -36.35 -9.18 -12.46
N SER A 16 -35.18 -8.58 -12.36
CA SER A 16 -34.98 -7.15 -12.57
C SER A 16 -33.50 -6.86 -12.67
N ALA A 17 -33.10 -6.36 -13.84
CA ALA A 17 -31.79 -5.84 -14.11
C ALA A 17 -31.53 -4.61 -13.22
N PHE A 18 -30.49 -4.68 -12.40
CA PHE A 18 -29.86 -3.47 -11.86
C PHE A 18 -28.54 -3.28 -12.61
N VAL A 19 -28.63 -2.67 -13.79
CA VAL A 19 -27.46 -2.03 -14.42
C VAL A 19 -27.37 -0.64 -13.80
N GLY A 20 -26.97 -0.60 -12.53
CA GLY A 20 -26.43 0.59 -11.92
C GLY A 20 -24.94 0.36 -11.87
N ALA A 21 -24.19 0.98 -12.79
CA ALA A 21 -22.75 1.12 -12.63
C ALA A 21 -22.52 2.01 -11.40
N LEU A 22 -22.55 1.39 -10.23
CA LEU A 22 -21.84 1.89 -9.08
C LEU A 22 -20.37 1.83 -9.52
N ALA A 23 -19.85 2.98 -9.96
CA ALA A 23 -18.43 3.21 -9.85
C ALA A 23 -18.15 3.08 -8.35
N LEU A 24 -17.79 1.85 -7.94
CA LEU A 24 -17.14 1.60 -6.67
C LEU A 24 -15.82 2.36 -6.79
N ALA A 25 -15.84 3.64 -6.44
CA ALA A 25 -14.70 4.16 -5.71
C ALA A 25 -14.71 3.34 -4.43
N ALA A 26 -14.04 2.19 -4.48
CA ALA A 26 -13.56 1.60 -3.24
C ALA A 26 -12.87 2.75 -2.52
N PRO A 27 -13.18 3.02 -1.24
CA PRO A 27 -12.26 3.82 -0.46
C PRO A 27 -10.89 3.18 -0.71
N ALA A 28 -9.92 3.96 -1.16
CA ALA A 28 -8.57 3.45 -1.30
C ALA A 28 -8.08 3.29 0.13
N SER A 29 -8.57 2.23 0.80
CA SER A 29 -8.33 1.96 2.21
C SER A 29 -6.85 2.13 2.40
N ALA A 30 -6.45 3.11 3.20
CA ALA A 30 -5.07 3.29 3.52
C ALA A 30 -4.49 1.94 4.00
N ASN A 31 -3.41 1.53 3.33
CA ASN A 31 -3.06 0.12 3.25
C ASN A 31 -1.87 -0.14 4.15
N THR A 32 -2.15 -0.65 5.35
CA THR A 32 -1.10 -1.23 6.20
C THR A 32 -0.36 -2.30 5.41
N PHE A 33 0.97 -2.24 5.43
CA PHE A 33 1.81 -3.26 4.83
C PHE A 33 2.93 -3.67 5.77
N GLU A 34 3.10 -4.99 5.87
CA GLU A 34 4.17 -5.63 6.60
C GLU A 34 5.56 -5.27 6.03
N PRO A 35 6.64 -5.42 6.81
CA PRO A 35 8.00 -5.16 6.35
C PRO A 35 8.32 -5.79 4.99
N THR A 36 8.66 -4.96 4.01
CA THR A 36 8.95 -5.35 2.62
C THR A 36 10.29 -4.80 2.14
N TYR A 37 10.91 -5.50 1.19
CA TYR A 37 12.13 -5.09 0.49
C TYR A 37 11.86 -4.32 -0.82
N ASN A 38 10.60 -4.02 -1.11
CA ASN A 38 10.24 -3.39 -2.36
C ASN A 38 10.92 -2.00 -2.48
N GLY A 39 11.62 -1.75 -3.60
CA GLY A 39 12.35 -0.50 -3.81
C GLY A 39 13.59 -0.29 -2.91
N THR A 40 14.04 -1.31 -2.15
CA THR A 40 15.18 -1.18 -1.23
C THR A 40 16.40 -2.02 -1.60
N TYR A 41 16.30 -2.90 -2.60
CA TYR A 41 17.39 -3.79 -3.06
C TYR A 41 18.07 -4.62 -1.95
N GLY A 42 17.39 -4.82 -0.81
CA GLY A 42 17.92 -5.54 0.34
C GLY A 42 18.57 -4.67 1.41
N ASP A 43 18.83 -3.38 1.16
CA ASP A 43 19.53 -2.50 2.12
C ASP A 43 18.67 -2.10 3.33
N ALA A 44 17.34 -2.16 3.19
CA ALA A 44 16.38 -1.90 4.26
C ALA A 44 15.07 -2.67 4.05
N THR A 45 14.26 -2.75 5.11
CA THR A 45 12.84 -3.08 5.02
C THR A 45 11.99 -1.86 5.35
N ILE A 46 10.82 -1.76 4.71
CA ILE A 46 9.87 -0.67 4.90
C ILE A 46 8.53 -1.25 5.31
N SER A 47 7.85 -0.59 6.26
CA SER A 47 6.49 -0.92 6.68
C SER A 47 5.66 0.35 6.87
N TYR A 48 4.35 0.24 6.71
CA TYR A 48 3.40 1.29 7.05
C TYR A 48 2.28 0.69 7.89
N ASN A 49 1.91 1.37 8.97
CA ASN A 49 0.75 1.03 9.79
C ASN A 49 -0.26 2.18 9.72
N ASP A 50 -1.37 1.91 9.05
CA ASP A 50 -2.45 2.86 8.86
C ASP A 50 -3.15 3.25 10.17
N ALA A 51 -3.29 2.30 11.10
CA ALA A 51 -3.96 2.58 12.37
C ALA A 51 -3.20 3.57 13.27
N THR A 52 -1.91 3.77 13.02
CA THR A 52 -1.06 4.70 13.79
C THR A 52 -0.38 5.76 12.91
N ASP A 53 -0.67 5.77 11.61
CA ASP A 53 -0.01 6.58 10.59
C ASP A 53 1.53 6.44 10.58
N ASP A 54 2.07 5.32 11.03
CA ASP A 54 3.52 5.16 11.18
C ASP A 54 4.15 4.56 9.94
N PHE A 55 5.04 5.32 9.29
CA PHE A 55 5.91 4.84 8.24
C PHE A 55 7.30 4.54 8.81
N CYS A 56 7.71 3.28 8.80
CA CYS A 56 8.96 2.83 9.39
C CYS A 56 9.92 2.28 8.35
N VAL A 57 11.20 2.60 8.53
CA VAL A 57 12.33 2.09 7.75
C VAL A 57 13.28 1.39 8.71
N ASN A 58 13.64 0.15 8.43
CA ASN A 58 14.64 -0.61 9.17
C ASN A 58 15.85 -0.91 8.29
N GLY A 59 17.00 -0.33 8.59
CA GLY A 59 18.24 -0.54 7.85
C GLY A 59 18.87 -1.90 8.16
N ILE A 60 19.37 -2.58 7.14
CA ILE A 60 19.88 -3.96 7.25
C ILE A 60 21.39 -3.99 7.01
N TYR A 61 21.84 -3.88 5.76
CA TYR A 61 23.25 -4.10 5.41
C TYR A 61 24.08 -2.82 5.55
N ASN A 62 23.89 -1.87 4.64
CA ASN A 62 24.66 -0.62 4.62
C ASN A 62 23.88 0.55 5.24
N GLY A 63 22.65 0.30 5.69
CA GLY A 63 21.67 1.35 5.88
C GLY A 63 21.19 1.90 4.53
N ALA A 64 20.36 2.93 4.57
CA ALA A 64 19.76 3.50 3.38
C ALA A 64 19.22 4.91 3.65
N ASP A 65 19.16 5.70 2.58
CA ASP A 65 18.48 7.00 2.57
C ASP A 65 17.20 6.88 1.74
N PHE A 66 16.09 7.36 2.28
CA PHE A 66 14.78 7.33 1.62
C PHE A 66 14.12 8.70 1.63
N THR A 67 13.32 8.96 0.62
CA THR A 67 12.28 9.98 0.64
C THR A 67 10.93 9.28 0.79
N VAL A 68 10.06 9.78 1.66
CA VAL A 68 8.62 9.47 1.67
C VAL A 68 7.84 10.78 1.53
N ALA A 69 6.93 10.85 0.57
CA ALA A 69 6.25 12.08 0.21
C ALA A 69 4.86 11.81 -0.39
N PRO A 70 3.92 12.77 -0.29
CA PRO A 70 2.67 12.67 -0.99
C PRO A 70 2.91 12.79 -2.50
N SER A 71 2.16 12.02 -3.29
CA SER A 71 2.18 12.09 -4.75
C SER A 71 1.61 13.42 -5.25
N ASN A 72 0.67 13.99 -4.49
CA ASN A 72 0.11 15.32 -4.74
C ASN A 72 0.68 16.31 -3.72
N ALA A 73 1.30 17.39 -4.22
CA ALA A 73 1.88 18.41 -3.35
C ALA A 73 0.82 19.02 -2.40
N GLY A 74 1.16 19.11 -1.12
CA GLY A 74 0.27 19.68 -0.09
C GLY A 74 -0.67 18.67 0.59
N SER A 75 -0.75 17.41 0.11
CA SER A 75 -1.58 16.38 0.74
C SER A 75 -0.98 15.75 2.00
N GLY A 76 0.15 16.27 2.49
CA GLY A 76 0.73 15.91 3.78
C GLY A 76 2.24 16.08 3.84
N PRO A 77 2.90 15.52 4.86
CA PRO A 77 4.32 15.75 5.11
C PRO A 77 5.25 15.02 4.14
N THR A 78 6.45 15.58 3.95
CA THR A 78 7.56 14.91 3.24
C THR A 78 8.70 14.69 4.22
N TYR A 79 9.28 13.50 4.20
CA TYR A 79 10.42 13.15 5.05
C TYR A 79 11.58 12.59 4.22
N ASN A 80 12.79 13.01 4.59
CA ASN A 80 14.03 12.36 4.19
C ASN A 80 14.53 11.54 5.37
N ILE A 81 14.57 10.22 5.23
CA ILE A 81 14.89 9.29 6.29
C ILE A 81 16.23 8.62 5.97
N ARG A 82 17.24 8.88 6.79
CA ARG A 82 18.52 8.16 6.78
C ARG A 82 18.54 7.14 7.90
N VAL A 83 18.66 5.86 7.58
CA VAL A 83 18.84 4.77 8.55
C VAL A 83 20.21 4.13 8.39
N ASN A 84 20.87 3.82 9.50
CA ASN A 84 22.07 2.99 9.49
C ASN A 84 21.70 1.49 9.56
N ALA A 85 22.69 0.62 9.33
CA ALA A 85 22.55 -0.82 9.53
C ALA A 85 22.13 -1.15 10.97
N GLY A 86 21.05 -1.93 11.14
CA GLY A 86 20.49 -2.29 12.44
C GLY A 86 19.67 -1.18 13.12
N GLU A 87 19.46 -0.04 12.47
CA GLU A 87 18.65 1.06 12.98
C GLU A 87 17.25 1.03 12.38
N THR A 88 16.23 1.24 13.21
CA THR A 88 14.86 1.51 12.77
C THR A 88 14.51 2.98 13.02
N LYS A 89 13.95 3.65 12.01
CA LYS A 89 13.36 4.99 12.16
C LYS A 89 11.93 4.98 11.65
N CYS A 90 11.05 5.58 12.41
CA CYS A 90 9.66 5.79 12.02
C CYS A 90 9.35 7.28 11.95
N VAL A 91 8.50 7.65 11.00
CA VAL A 91 7.93 8.99 10.87
C VAL A 91 6.41 8.85 10.83
N SER A 92 5.72 9.83 11.41
CA SER A 92 4.25 9.84 11.43
C SER A 92 3.72 10.60 10.22
N LEU A 93 2.78 9.97 9.52
CA LEU A 93 1.99 10.55 8.44
C LEU A 93 0.63 11.06 8.92
N ALA A 94 0.38 11.20 10.22
CA ALA A 94 -0.91 11.63 10.80
C ALA A 94 -1.39 13.04 10.38
N ARG A 95 -0.58 13.77 9.60
CA ARG A 95 -0.92 15.07 9.00
C ARG A 95 -1.20 14.95 7.50
N ALA A 96 -1.16 13.75 6.95
CA ALA A 96 -1.63 13.44 5.61
C ALA A 96 -3.15 13.60 5.55
N TYR A 97 -3.66 13.87 4.35
CA TYR A 97 -5.08 13.70 4.11
C TYR A 97 -5.39 12.20 4.09
N GLU A 98 -6.56 11.82 4.62
CA GLU A 98 -6.99 10.43 4.61
C GLU A 98 -7.07 9.89 3.17
N ASP A 99 -6.69 8.62 3.02
CA ASP A 99 -6.65 7.87 1.75
C ASP A 99 -5.86 8.60 0.65
N SER A 100 -4.78 9.30 1.03
CA SER A 100 -3.96 10.05 0.08
C SER A 100 -2.81 9.21 -0.48
N ALA A 101 -2.58 9.34 -1.79
CA ALA A 101 -1.52 8.60 -2.46
C ALA A 101 -0.14 9.13 -2.04
N TYR A 102 0.69 8.26 -1.48
CA TYR A 102 2.08 8.48 -1.15
C TYR A 102 3.01 7.64 -2.00
N TYR A 103 4.28 8.02 -2.00
CA TYR A 103 5.35 7.17 -2.46
C TYR A 103 6.53 7.21 -1.50
N TYR A 104 7.33 6.15 -1.54
CA TYR A 104 8.68 6.17 -1.02
C TYR A 104 9.68 5.78 -2.10
N GLN A 105 10.88 6.32 -2.01
CA GLN A 105 11.95 6.08 -2.96
C GLN A 105 13.30 6.13 -2.26
N MET A 106 14.19 5.20 -2.60
CA MET A 106 15.57 5.25 -2.14
C MET A 106 16.33 6.40 -2.83
N ASN A 107 17.07 7.18 -2.06
CA ASN A 107 17.85 8.32 -2.55
C ASN A 107 19.28 7.91 -2.97
N THR A 108 19.76 6.75 -2.53
CA THR A 108 21.08 6.20 -2.86
C THR A 108 21.01 5.30 -4.09
N VAL A 109 21.90 5.51 -5.07
CA VAL A 109 22.02 4.62 -6.22
C VAL A 109 22.57 3.27 -5.77
N HIS A 110 21.80 2.20 -5.97
CA HIS A 110 22.26 0.85 -5.71
C HIS A 110 23.04 0.31 -6.92
N PHE A 111 24.21 -0.29 -6.68
CA PHE A 111 25.02 -0.90 -7.74
C PHE A 111 24.96 -2.42 -7.63
N TYR A 112 24.53 -3.09 -8.69
CA TYR A 112 24.59 -4.54 -8.80
C TYR A 112 25.62 -4.93 -9.86
N HIS A 113 26.70 -5.61 -9.44
CA HIS A 113 27.80 -6.03 -10.30
C HIS A 113 28.38 -4.89 -11.19
N GLY A 114 28.48 -3.68 -10.63
CA GLY A 114 29.02 -2.50 -11.33
C GLY A 114 28.02 -1.76 -12.22
N VAL A 115 26.76 -2.19 -12.27
CA VAL A 115 25.67 -1.49 -12.98
C VAL A 115 24.83 -0.71 -11.98
N ALA A 116 24.62 0.59 -12.23
CA ALA A 116 23.69 1.41 -11.47
C ALA A 116 22.26 0.96 -11.74
N LEU A 117 21.50 0.69 -10.68
CA LEU A 117 20.07 0.41 -10.78
C LEU A 117 19.28 1.72 -10.62
N ASP A 118 18.28 1.89 -11.47
CA ASP A 118 17.34 2.99 -11.34
C ASP A 118 16.44 2.73 -10.13
N ASN A 119 16.39 3.69 -9.20
CA ASN A 119 15.50 3.62 -8.06
C ASN A 119 14.09 4.04 -8.50
N PHE A 120 13.13 3.13 -8.45
CA PHE A 120 11.75 3.44 -8.77
C PHE A 120 10.95 3.79 -7.50
N PRO A 121 10.06 4.80 -7.56
CA PRO A 121 9.15 5.09 -6.46
C PRO A 121 8.16 3.94 -6.29
N VAL A 122 7.92 3.57 -5.03
CA VAL A 122 6.89 2.60 -4.64
C VAL A 122 5.73 3.36 -4.03
N TYR A 123 4.53 3.13 -4.56
CA TYR A 123 3.33 3.86 -4.17
C TYR A 123 2.51 3.09 -3.13
N PHE A 124 1.88 3.83 -2.23
CA PHE A 124 0.93 3.33 -1.23
C PHE A 124 -0.12 4.41 -0.91
N TYR A 125 -1.15 4.05 -0.15
CA TYR A 125 -2.13 5.00 0.38
C TYR A 125 -1.94 5.13 1.87
N SER A 126 -1.85 6.39 2.32
CA SER A 126 -1.80 6.82 3.72
C SER A 126 -3.12 7.39 4.16
#